data_AF-A0A1A8RMX4-F1
#
_entry.id   AF-A0A1A8RMX4-F1
#
_cell.length_a   1.000
_cell.length_b   1.000
_cell.length_c   1.000
_cell.angle_alpha   90.00
_cell.angle_beta   90.00
_cell.angle_gamma   90.00
#
_symmetry.space_group_name_H-M   'P 1'
#
loop_
_entity.id
_entity.type
_entity.pdbx_description
1 polymer ?
#
loop_
_entity_poly.entity_id
_entity_poly.type
_entity_poly.pdbx_seq_one_letter_code
_entity_poly.pdbx_strand_id
1 'polypeptide(L)'
;MSSDRLFRDAFRGGIKQCCKVPGSGNESSFQFNTKYIQGIRHRLDEEAVASERREKHTSNFLVQQLKALETRQEAQRDELITPQRHTDCIEHIVQKLKEIVSPPAVEPTPPLLPNFTFKACVLGKCFSGKTTCLVKIAEELGICILSAETLIEEALKAYKSEELCKSSFTNAQLVDVMVRAISQLPAQSDWILDGFPYNIIQADLLEKALGGSVDEEDETADLAEDPDPLKRPPCPAPILDLALLLDVSDECA
;
A
#
# COMPACT_ATOMS: atom_id res chain seq x y z
N MET A 1 -42.93 -4.27 1.28
CA MET A 1 -43.59 -5.26 2.15
C MET A 1 -42.51 -6.20 2.68
N SER A 2 -41.86 -5.86 3.79
CA SER A 2 -40.70 -6.61 4.30
C SER A 2 -40.32 -6.20 5.72
N SER A 3 -39.95 -7.22 6.49
CA SER A 3 -39.06 -7.31 7.66
C SER A 3 -39.13 -6.40 8.90
N ASP A 4 -39.99 -5.39 9.01
CA ASP A 4 -40.01 -4.56 10.25
C ASP A 4 -41.00 -5.00 11.35
N ARG A 5 -41.67 -6.15 11.19
CA ARG A 5 -42.63 -6.69 12.18
C ARG A 5 -42.12 -7.88 13.01
N LEU A 6 -40.88 -8.31 12.83
CA LEU A 6 -40.36 -9.53 13.46
C LEU A 6 -39.56 -9.32 14.76
N PHE A 7 -39.35 -8.08 15.21
CA PHE A 7 -38.63 -7.80 16.46
C PHE A 7 -39.50 -7.28 17.61
N ARG A 8 -40.80 -7.03 17.37
CA ARG A 8 -41.72 -6.46 18.39
C ARG A 8 -42.69 -7.47 19.02
N ASP A 9 -42.68 -8.73 18.55
CA ASP A 9 -43.63 -9.77 18.99
C ASP A 9 -43.06 -10.83 19.94
N ALA A 10 -41.81 -10.69 20.41
CA ALA A 10 -41.18 -11.67 21.30
C ALA A 10 -41.55 -11.55 22.80
N PHE A 11 -42.38 -10.56 23.20
CA PHE A 11 -42.82 -10.40 24.61
C PHE A 11 -44.33 -10.20 24.77
N ARG A 12 -45.14 -10.82 23.89
CA ARG A 12 -46.59 -10.99 24.10
C ARG A 12 -46.96 -12.42 24.50
N GLY A 13 -46.07 -13.08 25.26
CA GLY A 13 -46.34 -14.33 25.94
C GLY A 13 -47.21 -14.08 27.17
N GLY A 14 -48.53 -14.13 26.97
CA GLY A 14 -49.50 -14.05 28.04
C GLY A 14 -49.25 -15.09 29.14
N ILE A 15 -49.42 -14.63 30.37
CA ILE A 15 -49.43 -15.42 31.60
C ILE A 15 -50.40 -16.59 31.42
N LYS A 16 -49.86 -17.80 31.29
CA LYS A 16 -50.64 -19.04 31.39
C LYS A 16 -51.11 -19.18 32.83
N GLN A 17 -52.31 -18.68 33.12
CA GLN A 17 -53.05 -19.10 34.30
C GLN A 17 -53.79 -20.40 33.97
N CYS A 18 -53.17 -21.52 34.29
CA CYS A 18 -53.88 -22.79 34.40
C CYS A 18 -53.34 -23.51 35.63
N CYS A 19 -54.01 -23.33 36.76
CA CYS A 19 -54.06 -24.24 37.89
C CYS A 19 -55.26 -23.84 38.74
N LYS A 20 -56.41 -24.50 38.51
CA LYS A 20 -57.41 -24.65 39.55
C LYS A 20 -57.20 -26.06 40.11
N VAL A 21 -56.69 -26.16 41.33
CA VAL A 21 -56.82 -27.35 42.17
C VAL A 21 -57.19 -26.87 43.58
N PRO A 22 -58.20 -27.47 44.23
CA PRO A 22 -58.70 -27.03 45.52
C PRO A 22 -57.90 -27.65 46.68
N GLY A 23 -57.94 -26.99 47.83
CA GLY A 23 -57.69 -27.64 49.11
C GLY A 23 -56.49 -27.13 49.89
N SER A 24 -56.83 -26.59 51.07
CA SER A 24 -56.06 -26.71 52.32
C SER A 24 -54.73 -25.96 52.44
N GLY A 25 -54.80 -24.88 53.22
CA GLY A 25 -53.81 -24.66 54.28
C GLY A 25 -52.91 -23.46 54.09
N ASN A 26 -53.24 -22.39 54.83
CA ASN A 26 -52.33 -21.38 55.34
C ASN A 26 -51.95 -20.25 54.36
N GLU A 27 -52.87 -19.31 54.16
CA GLU A 27 -52.56 -17.97 53.64
C GLU A 27 -51.59 -17.26 54.58
N SER A 28 -50.30 -17.39 54.30
CA SER A 28 -49.23 -16.64 54.93
C SER A 28 -48.52 -15.80 53.86
N SER A 29 -49.05 -14.59 53.66
CA SER A 29 -48.31 -13.40 53.18
C SER A 29 -47.26 -13.61 52.08
N PHE A 30 -47.68 -13.65 50.81
CA PHE A 30 -46.81 -13.29 49.69
C PHE A 30 -46.79 -11.76 49.49
N GLN A 31 -46.39 -11.02 50.54
CA GLN A 31 -45.90 -9.65 50.37
C GLN A 31 -44.38 -9.67 50.21
N PHE A 32 -43.86 -10.15 49.08
CA PHE A 32 -42.43 -10.08 48.81
C PHE A 32 -42.12 -9.05 47.72
N ASN A 33 -41.71 -7.87 48.21
CA ASN A 33 -40.91 -6.83 47.55
C ASN A 33 -41.49 -6.06 46.35
N THR A 34 -42.76 -5.61 46.46
CA THR A 34 -43.36 -4.59 45.58
C THR A 34 -42.49 -3.33 45.46
N LYS A 35 -41.84 -2.88 46.54
CA LYS A 35 -40.95 -1.72 46.55
C LYS A 35 -39.73 -1.89 45.64
N TYR A 36 -39.16 -3.11 45.58
CA TYR A 36 -38.01 -3.40 44.72
C TYR A 36 -38.39 -3.39 43.24
N ILE A 37 -39.50 -4.05 42.89
CA ILE A 37 -40.02 -4.08 41.51
C ILE A 37 -40.40 -2.66 41.04
N GLN A 38 -41.01 -1.85 41.90
CA GLN A 38 -41.32 -0.47 41.59
C GLN A 38 -40.05 0.37 41.38
N GLY A 39 -39.00 0.13 42.18
CA GLY A 39 -37.69 0.77 42.00
C GLY A 39 -37.01 0.40 40.68
N ILE A 40 -37.12 -0.86 40.22
CA ILE A 40 -36.59 -1.26 38.90
C ILE A 40 -37.34 -0.51 37.79
N ARG A 41 -38.67 -0.46 37.85
CA ARG A 41 -39.49 0.24 36.85
C ARG A 41 -39.13 1.71 36.75
N HIS A 42 -39.00 2.39 37.90
CA HIS A 42 -38.62 3.80 37.94
C HIS A 42 -37.27 4.07 37.26
N ARG A 43 -36.25 3.25 37.56
CA ARG A 43 -34.93 3.42 36.93
C ARG A 43 -34.96 3.19 35.43
N LEU A 44 -35.73 2.20 34.97
CA LEU A 44 -35.93 1.95 33.55
C LEU A 44 -36.63 3.12 32.85
N ASP A 45 -37.63 3.73 33.50
CA ASP A 45 -38.32 4.91 32.96
C ASP A 45 -37.38 6.14 32.91
N GLU A 46 -36.55 6.36 33.94
CA GLU A 46 -35.54 7.44 33.95
C GLU A 46 -34.47 7.25 32.87
N GLU A 47 -33.96 6.03 32.71
CA GLU A 47 -33.00 5.69 31.67
C GLU A 47 -33.59 5.80 30.26
N ALA A 48 -34.87 5.45 30.08
CA ALA A 48 -35.59 5.62 28.82
C ALA A 48 -35.73 7.10 28.44
N VAL A 49 -36.04 7.97 29.40
CA VAL A 49 -36.05 9.42 29.17
C VAL A 49 -34.64 9.94 28.88
N ALA A 50 -33.61 9.42 29.55
CA ALA A 50 -32.23 9.83 29.33
C ALA A 50 -31.67 9.36 27.98
N SER A 51 -32.07 8.19 27.47
CA SER A 51 -31.69 7.72 26.13
C SER A 51 -32.36 8.56 25.05
N GLU A 52 -33.65 8.87 25.18
CA GLU A 52 -34.38 9.75 24.25
C GLU A 52 -33.76 11.15 24.17
N ARG A 53 -33.33 11.71 25.31
CA ARG A 53 -32.63 13.00 25.35
C ARG A 53 -31.28 12.97 24.62
N ARG A 54 -30.51 11.88 24.78
CA ARG A 54 -29.23 11.69 24.09
C ARG A 54 -29.44 11.54 22.58
N GLU A 55 -30.40 10.72 22.17
CA GLU A 55 -30.76 10.52 20.77
C GLU A 55 -31.24 11.83 20.13
N LYS A 56 -32.03 12.63 20.85
CA LYS A 56 -32.43 13.95 20.38
C LYS A 56 -31.24 14.89 20.18
N HIS A 57 -30.25 14.87 21.08
CA HIS A 57 -29.07 15.72 20.94
C HIS A 57 -28.19 15.28 19.77
N THR A 58 -27.96 13.98 19.60
CA THR A 58 -27.19 13.45 18.46
C THR A 58 -27.92 13.67 17.14
N SER A 59 -29.23 13.44 17.10
CA SER A 59 -30.07 13.70 15.93
C SER A 59 -30.05 15.19 15.54
N ASN A 60 -30.25 16.09 16.50
CA ASN A 60 -30.18 17.53 16.25
C ASN A 60 -28.79 17.96 15.75
N PHE A 61 -27.72 17.42 16.34
CA PHE A 61 -26.36 17.72 15.89
C PHE A 61 -26.13 17.27 14.45
N LEU A 62 -26.52 16.04 14.09
CA LEU A 62 -26.39 15.52 12.74
C LEU A 62 -27.22 16.31 11.72
N VAL A 63 -28.45 16.69 12.07
CA VAL A 63 -29.30 17.55 11.23
C VAL A 63 -28.65 18.90 10.98
N GLN A 64 -28.05 19.52 12.01
CA GLN A 64 -27.32 20.77 11.85
C GLN A 64 -26.09 20.60 10.93
N GLN A 65 -25.35 19.50 11.07
CA GLN A 65 -24.20 19.20 10.20
C GLN A 65 -24.62 19.01 8.73
N LEU A 66 -25.68 18.26 8.48
CA LEU A 66 -26.22 18.05 7.12
C LEU A 66 -26.67 19.37 6.50
N LYS A 67 -27.43 20.19 7.24
CA LYS A 67 -27.89 21.49 6.73
C LYS A 67 -26.73 22.43 6.41
N ALA A 68 -25.67 22.42 7.22
CA ALA A 68 -24.48 23.23 6.96
C ALA A 68 -23.74 22.78 5.69
N LEU A 69 -23.68 21.47 5.44
CA LEU A 69 -23.09 20.91 4.22
C LEU A 69 -23.93 21.25 2.97
N GLU A 70 -25.25 21.09 3.07
CA GLU A 70 -26.19 21.43 1.99
C GLU A 70 -26.09 22.92 1.63
N THR A 71 -26.03 23.80 2.64
CA THR A 71 -25.84 25.25 2.44
C THR A 71 -24.53 25.57 1.71
N ARG A 72 -23.44 24.86 2.03
CA ARG A 72 -22.15 25.01 1.32
C ARG A 72 -22.25 24.58 -0.14
N GLN A 73 -22.97 23.48 -0.41
CA GLN A 73 -23.15 22.98 -1.77
C GLN A 73 -24.02 23.92 -2.59
N GLU A 74 -25.07 24.50 -2.01
CA GLU A 74 -25.95 25.46 -2.69
C GLU A 74 -25.21 26.76 -3.02
N ALA A 75 -24.39 27.28 -2.09
CA ALA A 75 -23.51 28.43 -2.36
C ALA A 75 -22.51 28.16 -3.50
N GLN A 76 -21.93 26.96 -3.56
CA GLN A 76 -21.01 26.57 -4.64
C GLN A 76 -21.72 26.41 -5.99
N ARG A 77 -22.99 25.97 -5.99
CA ARG A 77 -23.82 25.88 -7.20
C ARG A 77 -24.20 27.26 -7.72
N ASP A 78 -24.56 28.20 -6.85
CA ASP A 78 -24.89 29.57 -7.22
C ASP A 78 -23.68 30.33 -7.76
N GLU A 79 -22.48 30.05 -7.25
CA GLU A 79 -21.23 30.63 -7.76
C GLU A 79 -20.96 30.21 -9.23
N LEU A 80 -21.34 28.98 -9.62
CA LEU A 80 -21.21 28.46 -10.98
C LEU A 80 -22.20 29.09 -11.99
N ILE A 81 -23.22 29.81 -11.53
CA ILE A 81 -24.26 30.44 -12.38
C ILE A 81 -23.92 31.92 -12.69
N THR A 82 -22.87 32.49 -12.08
CA THR A 82 -22.36 33.82 -12.49
C THR A 82 -21.59 33.74 -13.81
N PRO A 83 -21.73 34.71 -14.74
CA PRO A 83 -21.08 34.66 -16.05
C PRO A 83 -19.60 35.02 -15.90
N GLN A 84 -18.79 34.05 -15.48
CA GLN A 84 -17.34 34.15 -15.40
C GLN A 84 -16.75 32.92 -16.10
N ARG A 85 -15.81 33.14 -17.02
CA ARG A 85 -14.91 32.17 -17.71
C ARG A 85 -15.32 31.58 -19.07
N HIS A 86 -16.27 32.14 -19.81
CA HIS A 86 -16.52 31.72 -21.21
C HIS A 86 -15.62 32.42 -22.25
N THR A 87 -14.99 33.54 -21.90
CA THR A 87 -14.11 34.31 -22.81
C THR A 87 -12.67 33.84 -22.75
N ASP A 88 -12.20 33.44 -21.58
CA ASP A 88 -10.79 33.06 -21.34
C ASP A 88 -10.44 31.74 -22.06
N CYS A 89 -11.40 30.83 -22.18
CA CYS A 89 -11.20 29.57 -22.91
C CYS A 89 -11.14 29.80 -24.43
N ILE A 90 -11.93 30.74 -24.95
CA ILE A 90 -11.90 31.12 -26.37
C ILE A 90 -10.56 31.79 -26.70
N GLU A 91 -10.10 32.71 -25.84
CA GLU A 91 -8.79 33.36 -25.98
C GLU A 91 -7.65 32.33 -25.96
N HIS A 92 -7.69 31.38 -25.01
CA HIS A 92 -6.70 30.31 -24.91
C HIS A 92 -6.70 29.37 -26.13
N ILE A 93 -7.87 29.03 -26.68
CA ILE A 93 -8.00 28.19 -27.88
C ILE A 93 -7.43 28.92 -29.11
N VAL A 94 -7.72 30.22 -29.26
CA VAL A 94 -7.18 31.04 -30.35
C VAL A 94 -5.65 31.16 -30.24
N GLN A 95 -5.13 31.31 -29.02
CA GLN A 95 -3.69 31.34 -28.77
C GLN A 95 -3.02 30.01 -29.17
N LYS A 96 -3.58 28.87 -28.75
CA LYS A 96 -3.09 27.54 -29.16
C LYS A 96 -3.16 27.32 -30.67
N LEU A 97 -4.23 27.78 -31.34
CA LEU A 97 -4.34 27.67 -32.80
C LEU A 97 -3.25 28.48 -33.51
N LYS A 98 -2.88 29.66 -33.00
CA LYS A 98 -1.76 30.44 -33.55
C LYS A 98 -0.41 29.75 -33.39
N GLU A 99 -0.19 29.09 -32.25
CA GLU A 99 1.04 28.31 -32.00
C GLU A 99 1.15 27.09 -32.94
N ILE A 100 0.03 26.43 -33.24
CA ILE A 100 -0.01 25.28 -34.16
C ILE A 100 0.20 25.70 -35.62
N VAL A 101 -0.39 26.83 -36.03
CA VAL A 101 -0.37 27.30 -37.42
C VAL A 101 0.95 27.97 -37.80
N SER A 102 1.76 28.39 -36.83
CA SER A 102 3.09 28.95 -37.08
C SER A 102 4.09 28.39 -36.09
N PRO A 103 4.61 27.17 -36.34
CA PRO A 103 5.63 26.59 -35.49
C PRO A 103 6.88 27.50 -35.52
N PRO A 104 7.33 28.04 -34.37
CA PRO A 104 8.63 28.68 -34.29
C PRO A 104 9.69 27.61 -34.56
N ALA A 105 10.66 27.91 -35.42
CA ALA A 105 11.74 26.99 -35.77
C ALA A 105 12.44 26.50 -34.49
N VAL A 106 12.23 25.21 -34.17
CA VAL A 106 12.68 24.59 -32.93
C VAL A 106 14.17 24.27 -33.03
N GLU A 107 14.99 25.03 -32.33
CA GLU A 107 16.29 24.57 -31.85
C GLU A 107 16.06 23.46 -30.80
N PRO A 108 16.83 22.35 -30.81
CA PRO A 108 16.62 21.23 -29.89
C PRO A 108 17.00 21.62 -28.45
N THR A 109 16.01 22.03 -27.67
CA THR A 109 16.17 22.29 -26.23
C THR A 109 16.48 20.98 -25.50
N PRO A 110 17.57 20.89 -24.73
CA PRO A 110 17.89 19.70 -23.95
C PRO A 110 16.81 19.43 -22.88
N PRO A 111 16.51 18.16 -22.56
CA PRO A 111 15.44 17.79 -21.64
C PRO A 111 15.63 18.42 -20.25
N LEU A 112 14.55 18.99 -19.71
CA LEU A 112 14.49 19.82 -18.50
C LEU A 112 14.50 19.04 -17.17
N LEU A 113 14.77 17.74 -17.20
CA LEU A 113 14.86 16.90 -16.01
C LEU A 113 16.19 16.17 -16.01
N PRO A 114 16.87 16.05 -14.85
CA PRO A 114 17.97 15.09 -14.74
C PRO A 114 17.43 13.71 -15.12
N ASN A 115 18.14 12.98 -15.99
CA ASN A 115 17.85 11.57 -16.22
C ASN A 115 18.18 10.85 -14.91
N PHE A 116 17.15 10.51 -14.14
CA PHE A 116 17.31 9.64 -12.98
C PHE A 116 17.19 8.21 -13.49
N THR A 117 18.18 7.38 -13.15
CA THR A 117 18.10 5.93 -13.41
C THR A 117 17.42 5.26 -12.25
N PHE A 118 16.50 4.36 -12.53
CA PHE A 118 15.83 3.52 -11.57
C PHE A 118 16.43 2.11 -11.59
N LYS A 119 17.14 1.75 -10.51
CA LYS A 119 17.77 0.44 -10.32
C LYS A 119 17.11 -0.25 -9.14
N ALA A 120 16.49 -1.40 -9.37
CA ALA A 120 15.80 -2.11 -8.30
C ALA A 120 16.01 -3.63 -8.34
N CYS A 121 15.65 -4.29 -7.24
CA CYS A 121 15.48 -5.75 -7.22
C CYS A 121 14.18 -6.13 -6.55
N VAL A 122 13.60 -7.26 -6.96
CA VAL A 122 12.39 -7.83 -6.37
C VAL A 122 12.69 -9.22 -5.84
N LEU A 123 12.48 -9.41 -4.54
CA LEU A 123 12.77 -10.62 -3.79
C LEU A 123 11.49 -11.19 -3.19
N GLY A 124 11.48 -12.47 -2.84
CA GLY A 124 10.32 -13.12 -2.22
C GLY A 124 10.23 -14.61 -2.51
N LYS A 125 9.41 -15.34 -1.74
CA LYS A 125 9.23 -16.80 -1.84
C LYS A 125 8.81 -17.24 -3.25
N CYS A 126 9.19 -18.44 -3.69
CA CYS A 126 8.70 -19.01 -4.96
C CYS A 126 7.16 -18.94 -5.01
N PHE A 127 6.60 -18.70 -6.20
CA PHE A 127 5.14 -18.56 -6.42
C PHE A 127 4.46 -17.31 -5.87
N SER A 128 5.17 -16.38 -5.20
CA SER A 128 4.59 -15.11 -4.73
C SER A 128 4.19 -14.12 -5.83
N GLY A 129 4.24 -14.51 -7.11
CA GLY A 129 3.84 -13.67 -8.24
C GLY A 129 4.85 -12.60 -8.67
N LYS A 130 6.11 -12.65 -8.20
CA LYS A 130 7.17 -11.67 -8.53
C LYS A 130 7.25 -11.37 -10.03
N THR A 131 7.54 -12.38 -10.84
CA THR A 131 7.67 -12.23 -12.30
C THR A 131 6.40 -11.64 -12.92
N THR A 132 5.21 -12.06 -12.47
CA THR A 132 3.94 -11.50 -12.93
C THR A 132 3.80 -10.01 -12.62
N CYS A 133 4.21 -9.58 -11.42
CA CYS A 133 4.21 -8.17 -11.04
C CYS A 133 5.26 -7.38 -11.84
N LEU A 134 6.47 -7.92 -12.03
CA LEU A 134 7.51 -7.26 -12.83
C LEU A 134 7.07 -7.05 -14.28
N VAL A 135 6.46 -8.06 -14.92
CA VAL A 135 6.00 -7.94 -16.32
C VAL A 135 5.06 -6.74 -16.48
N LYS A 136 4.12 -6.54 -15.55
CA LYS A 136 3.21 -5.38 -15.57
C LYS A 136 3.97 -4.06 -15.39
N ILE A 137 4.92 -4.03 -14.46
CA ILE A 137 5.75 -2.84 -14.21
C ILE A 137 6.60 -2.48 -15.44
N ALA A 138 7.17 -3.48 -16.12
CA ALA A 138 7.96 -3.27 -17.32
C ALA A 138 7.11 -2.80 -18.51
N GLU A 139 5.91 -3.34 -18.67
CA GLU A 139 4.95 -2.89 -19.69
C GLU A 139 4.53 -1.43 -19.48
N GLU A 140 4.34 -1.01 -18.24
CA GLU A 140 3.86 0.34 -17.91
C GLU A 140 4.98 1.40 -17.86
N LEU A 141 6.19 1.04 -17.42
CA LEU A 141 7.28 2.00 -17.19
C LEU A 141 8.42 1.89 -18.21
N GLY A 142 8.42 0.87 -19.08
CA GLY A 142 9.49 0.68 -20.08
C GLY A 142 10.83 0.27 -19.48
N ILE A 143 10.82 -0.37 -18.31
CA ILE A 143 12.02 -0.78 -17.55
C ILE A 143 12.49 -2.18 -17.98
N CYS A 144 13.80 -2.40 -18.03
CA CYS A 144 14.38 -3.70 -18.38
C CYS A 144 14.32 -4.67 -17.18
N ILE A 145 13.76 -5.87 -17.39
CA ILE A 145 13.79 -6.94 -16.39
C ILE A 145 14.97 -7.87 -16.67
N LEU A 146 15.79 -8.11 -15.65
CA LEU A 146 16.91 -9.05 -15.71
C LEU A 146 16.67 -10.19 -14.73
N SER A 147 16.55 -11.41 -15.23
CA SER A 147 16.50 -12.63 -14.42
C SER A 147 17.77 -13.45 -14.65
N ALA A 148 18.40 -13.91 -13.56
CA ALA A 148 19.57 -14.78 -13.66
C ALA A 148 19.23 -16.07 -14.42
N GLU A 149 18.04 -16.64 -14.18
CA GLU A 149 17.59 -17.87 -14.84
C GLU A 149 17.50 -17.69 -16.35
N THR A 150 16.85 -16.62 -16.81
CA THR A 150 16.71 -16.31 -18.23
C THR A 150 18.06 -16.04 -18.90
N LEU A 151 18.92 -15.25 -18.26
CA LEU A 151 20.25 -14.94 -18.81
C LEU A 151 21.13 -16.20 -18.93
N ILE A 152 21.04 -17.12 -17.96
CA ILE A 152 21.73 -18.40 -18.01
C ILE A 152 21.17 -19.27 -19.14
N GLU A 153 19.85 -19.39 -19.26
CA GLU A 153 19.20 -20.15 -20.33
C GLU A 153 19.57 -19.61 -21.72
N GLU A 154 19.59 -18.29 -21.90
CA GLU A 154 20.00 -17.66 -23.15
C GLU A 154 21.48 -17.91 -23.48
N ALA A 155 22.36 -17.78 -22.48
CA ALA A 155 23.78 -18.07 -22.64
C ALA A 155 24.01 -19.54 -22.99
N LEU A 156 23.31 -20.47 -22.34
CA LEU A 156 23.34 -21.89 -22.63
C LEU A 156 22.74 -22.21 -24.02
N LYS A 157 21.71 -21.50 -24.46
CA LYS A 157 21.13 -21.68 -25.80
C LYS A 157 22.07 -21.19 -26.91
N ALA A 158 22.79 -20.09 -26.66
CA ALA A 158 23.77 -19.56 -27.59
C ALA A 158 24.99 -20.48 -27.72
N TYR A 159 25.40 -21.12 -26.63
CA TYR A 159 26.42 -22.15 -26.62
C TYR A 159 25.79 -23.51 -26.97
N LYS A 160 25.90 -23.96 -28.24
CA LYS A 160 25.48 -25.30 -28.68
C LYS A 160 26.34 -26.43 -28.08
N SER A 161 26.57 -26.44 -26.77
CA SER A 161 27.38 -27.41 -26.05
C SER A 161 26.51 -28.06 -24.96
N GLU A 162 26.23 -29.34 -25.16
CA GLU A 162 25.42 -30.17 -24.26
C GLU A 162 26.12 -30.50 -22.91
N GLU A 163 27.32 -29.97 -22.65
CA GLU A 163 28.14 -30.42 -21.51
C GLU A 163 28.06 -29.56 -20.22
N LEU A 164 27.36 -28.43 -20.20
CA LEU A 164 27.26 -27.58 -18.99
C LEU A 164 25.91 -27.65 -18.26
N CYS A 165 24.98 -28.48 -18.73
CA CYS A 165 23.69 -28.68 -18.07
C CYS A 165 23.82 -29.67 -16.92
N LYS A 166 24.37 -29.21 -15.77
CA LYS A 166 24.20 -29.76 -14.40
C LYS A 166 25.21 -29.25 -13.37
N SER A 167 26.19 -28.43 -13.73
CA SER A 167 27.07 -27.84 -12.72
C SER A 167 26.33 -26.70 -12.01
N SER A 168 26.13 -26.85 -10.70
CA SER A 168 25.70 -25.77 -9.80
C SER A 168 26.51 -24.51 -10.08
N PHE A 169 25.88 -23.47 -10.62
CA PHE A 169 26.54 -22.18 -10.77
C PHE A 169 26.96 -21.65 -9.40
N THR A 170 28.18 -21.15 -9.29
CA THR A 170 28.65 -20.49 -8.08
C THR A 170 28.03 -19.09 -7.97
N ASN A 171 27.92 -18.57 -6.74
CA ASN A 171 27.42 -17.20 -6.51
C ASN A 171 28.18 -16.16 -7.33
N ALA A 172 29.52 -16.31 -7.45
CA ALA A 172 30.35 -15.40 -8.23
C ALA A 172 30.04 -15.45 -9.74
N GLN A 173 29.80 -16.63 -10.31
CA GLN A 173 29.42 -16.77 -11.71
C GLN A 173 28.05 -16.16 -12.00
N LEU A 174 27.09 -16.33 -11.09
CA LEU A 174 25.77 -15.70 -11.22
C LEU A 174 25.86 -14.18 -11.21
N VAL A 175 26.63 -13.63 -10.27
CA VAL A 175 26.88 -12.18 -10.18
C VAL A 175 27.56 -11.68 -11.45
N ASP A 176 28.57 -12.39 -11.94
CA ASP A 176 29.28 -12.01 -13.17
C ASP A 176 28.37 -12.01 -14.41
N VAL A 177 27.48 -13.01 -14.54
CA VAL A 177 26.47 -13.03 -15.61
C VAL A 177 25.54 -11.81 -15.51
N MET A 178 25.06 -11.48 -14.31
CA MET A 178 24.20 -10.31 -14.08
C MET A 178 24.92 -8.99 -14.38
N VAL A 179 26.14 -8.81 -13.88
CA VAL A 179 26.97 -7.61 -14.09
C VAL A 179 27.28 -7.42 -15.57
N ARG A 180 27.61 -8.51 -16.29
CA ARG A 180 27.81 -8.46 -17.75
C ARG A 180 26.54 -8.09 -18.50
N ALA A 181 25.38 -8.55 -18.05
CA ALA A 181 24.10 -8.17 -18.66
C ALA A 181 23.79 -6.68 -18.42
N ILE A 182 23.94 -6.20 -17.18
CA ILE A 182 23.76 -4.79 -16.83
C ILE A 182 24.72 -3.90 -17.62
N SER A 183 25.98 -4.31 -17.78
CA SER A 183 27.02 -3.55 -18.49
C SER A 183 26.77 -3.43 -20.01
N GLN A 184 25.94 -4.32 -20.58
CA GLN A 184 25.54 -4.25 -21.99
C GLN A 184 24.35 -3.31 -22.23
N LEU A 185 23.67 -2.87 -21.16
CA LEU A 185 22.58 -1.91 -21.28
C LEU A 185 23.13 -0.51 -21.63
N PRO A 186 22.36 0.31 -22.35
CA PRO A 186 22.71 1.71 -22.59
C PRO A 186 23.02 2.44 -21.27
N ALA A 187 24.01 3.34 -21.29
CA ALA A 187 24.25 4.25 -20.17
C ALA A 187 22.95 5.01 -19.85
N GLN A 188 22.55 5.04 -18.57
CA GLN A 188 21.28 5.61 -18.09
C GLN A 188 20.01 4.75 -18.31
N SER A 189 20.15 3.42 -18.44
CA SER A 189 18.99 2.52 -18.50
C SER A 189 18.45 2.17 -17.12
N ASP A 190 17.13 2.10 -17.00
CA ASP A 190 16.42 1.57 -15.85
C ASP A 190 16.40 0.05 -15.91
N TRP A 191 16.69 -0.61 -14.79
CA TRP A 191 16.66 -2.08 -14.71
C TRP A 191 16.18 -2.59 -13.36
N ILE A 192 15.52 -3.75 -13.41
CA ILE A 192 15.03 -4.48 -12.23
C ILE A 192 15.54 -5.91 -12.29
N LEU A 193 16.09 -6.38 -11.17
CA LEU A 193 16.49 -7.77 -11.00
C LEU A 193 15.31 -8.61 -10.49
N ASP A 194 14.92 -9.65 -11.22
CA ASP A 194 13.88 -10.61 -10.79
C ASP A 194 14.49 -11.71 -9.93
N GLY A 195 14.11 -11.78 -8.65
CA GLY A 195 14.49 -12.86 -7.74
C GLY A 195 15.96 -12.91 -7.33
N PHE A 196 16.75 -11.87 -7.64
CA PHE A 196 18.18 -11.80 -7.37
C PHE A 196 18.55 -10.45 -6.75
N PRO A 197 19.48 -10.36 -5.79
CA PRO A 197 20.24 -11.44 -5.15
C PRO A 197 19.42 -12.25 -4.13
N TYR A 198 19.67 -13.57 -4.06
CA TYR A 198 18.96 -14.48 -3.14
C TYR A 198 19.69 -14.66 -1.80
N ASN A 199 21.01 -14.52 -1.79
CA ASN A 199 21.85 -14.68 -0.60
C ASN A 199 22.62 -13.40 -0.27
N ILE A 200 22.97 -13.21 1.01
CA ILE A 200 23.81 -12.10 1.45
C ILE A 200 25.17 -12.07 0.74
N ILE A 201 25.74 -13.23 0.42
CA ILE A 201 26.98 -13.36 -0.34
C ILE A 201 26.81 -12.82 -1.77
N GLN A 202 25.67 -13.09 -2.41
CA GLN A 202 25.41 -12.58 -3.77
C GLN A 202 25.18 -11.07 -3.74
N ALA A 203 24.53 -10.55 -2.71
CA ALA A 203 24.32 -9.11 -2.53
C ALA A 203 25.65 -8.37 -2.35
N ASP A 204 26.54 -8.87 -1.47
CA ASP A 204 27.88 -8.30 -1.26
C ASP A 204 28.73 -8.35 -2.54
N LEU A 205 28.72 -9.48 -3.25
CA LEU A 205 29.45 -9.61 -4.52
C LEU A 205 28.88 -8.68 -5.61
N LEU A 206 27.56 -8.54 -5.69
CA LEU A 206 26.90 -7.63 -6.65
C LEU A 206 27.22 -6.17 -6.32
N GLU A 207 27.22 -5.81 -5.04
CA GLU A 207 27.58 -4.49 -4.55
C GLU A 207 29.04 -4.15 -4.88
N LYS A 208 29.96 -5.07 -4.61
CA LYS A 208 31.37 -4.91 -5.00
C LYS A 208 31.55 -4.75 -6.51
N ALA A 209 30.83 -5.52 -7.30
CA ALA A 209 30.96 -5.52 -8.76
C ALA A 209 30.37 -4.25 -9.41
N LEU A 210 29.29 -3.69 -8.87
CA LEU A 210 28.62 -2.51 -9.41
C LEU A 210 29.07 -1.19 -8.76
N GLY A 211 29.64 -1.24 -7.55
CA GLY A 211 29.97 -0.08 -6.73
C GLY A 211 31.21 0.69 -7.17
N GLY A 212 32.11 0.05 -7.92
CA GLY A 212 33.44 0.60 -8.21
C GLY A 212 34.27 0.69 -6.93
N SER A 213 35.43 0.03 -6.89
CA SER A 213 36.26 -0.10 -5.70
C SER A 213 36.55 1.25 -5.01
N VAL A 214 36.23 1.33 -3.71
CA VAL A 214 36.98 2.18 -2.76
C VAL A 214 37.73 1.21 -1.86
N ASP A 215 39.02 1.09 -2.19
CA ASP A 215 40.18 0.48 -1.52
C ASP A 215 39.95 -0.64 -0.48
N GLU A 216 40.57 -1.79 -0.78
CA GLU A 216 40.93 -2.78 0.22
C GLU A 216 41.94 -2.17 1.20
N GLU A 217 41.58 -2.10 2.48
CA GLU A 217 42.56 -1.91 3.55
C GLU A 217 43.20 -3.26 3.88
N ASP A 218 44.21 -3.62 3.08
CA ASP A 218 45.35 -4.41 3.55
C ASP A 218 46.23 -3.47 4.38
N GLU A 219 46.31 -3.62 5.71
CA GLU A 219 47.46 -3.15 6.51
C GLU A 219 47.44 -3.86 7.88
N THR A 220 48.21 -4.93 7.95
CA THR A 220 48.78 -5.44 9.20
C THR A 220 49.93 -4.51 9.63
N ALA A 221 49.79 -3.73 10.72
CA ALA A 221 50.82 -3.51 11.76
C ALA A 221 50.58 -2.25 12.64
N ASP A 222 50.73 -2.47 13.94
CA ASP A 222 51.30 -1.60 14.99
C ASP A 222 50.78 -0.18 15.33
N LEU A 223 50.29 -0.10 16.59
CA LEU A 223 50.52 0.92 17.64
C LEU A 223 50.20 2.40 17.40
N ALA A 224 49.04 2.85 17.91
CA ALA A 224 48.91 3.78 19.08
C ALA A 224 47.52 4.46 19.07
N GLU A 225 46.88 4.56 20.24
CA GLU A 225 45.61 5.26 20.43
C GLU A 225 45.78 6.79 20.31
N ASP A 226 45.08 7.42 19.37
CA ASP A 226 44.86 8.88 19.32
C ASP A 226 43.36 9.17 19.60
N PRO A 227 43.00 10.02 20.58
CA PRO A 227 41.61 10.34 20.89
C PRO A 227 41.14 11.57 20.12
N ASP A 228 40.83 11.43 18.83
CA ASP A 228 39.99 12.40 18.11
C ASP A 228 39.10 11.66 17.08
N PRO A 229 37.75 11.76 17.15
CA PRO A 229 36.86 11.08 16.22
C PRO A 229 36.87 11.80 14.85
N LEU A 230 37.93 11.57 14.07
CA LEU A 230 38.00 12.00 12.68
C LEU A 230 36.92 11.29 11.85
N LYS A 231 36.18 12.10 11.10
CA LYS A 231 35.05 11.74 10.22
C LYS A 231 35.30 10.45 9.44
N ARG A 232 34.41 9.47 9.65
CA ARG A 232 34.24 8.32 8.75
C ARG A 232 34.14 8.81 7.30
N PRO A 233 34.82 8.16 6.33
CA PRO A 233 34.62 8.46 4.92
C PRO A 233 33.12 8.35 4.57
N PRO A 234 32.60 9.18 3.65
CA PRO A 234 31.20 9.13 3.26
C PRO A 234 30.87 7.72 2.78
N CYS A 235 29.84 7.12 3.38
CA CYS A 235 29.35 5.81 3.01
C CYS A 235 29.18 5.75 1.48
N PRO A 236 29.66 4.71 0.80
CA PRO A 236 29.40 4.53 -0.62
C PRO A 236 27.89 4.56 -0.86
N ALA A 237 27.46 5.29 -1.89
CA ALA A 237 26.04 5.40 -2.21
C ALA A 237 25.49 4.00 -2.55
N PRO A 238 24.30 3.63 -2.05
CA PRO A 238 23.70 2.34 -2.38
C PRO A 238 23.52 2.24 -3.90
N ILE A 239 23.92 1.09 -4.45
CA ILE A 239 23.89 0.84 -5.90
C ILE A 239 22.47 0.61 -6.42
N LEU A 240 21.61 0.06 -5.56
CA LEU A 240 20.19 -0.13 -5.81
C LEU A 240 19.42 1.03 -5.18
N ASP A 241 18.52 1.63 -5.95
CA ASP A 241 17.62 2.68 -5.47
C ASP A 241 16.47 2.09 -4.63
N LEU A 242 16.11 0.82 -4.88
CA LEU A 242 15.00 0.15 -4.21
C LEU A 242 15.15 -1.38 -4.18
N ALA A 243 14.84 -2.00 -3.04
CA ALA A 243 14.66 -3.45 -2.92
C ALA A 243 13.24 -3.75 -2.44
N LEU A 244 12.47 -4.53 -3.22
CA LEU A 244 11.10 -4.90 -2.92
C LEU A 244 11.04 -6.35 -2.44
N LEU A 245 10.47 -6.60 -1.26
CA LEU A 245 10.23 -7.96 -0.75
C LEU A 245 8.74 -8.30 -0.87
N LEU A 246 8.40 -9.23 -1.77
CA LEU A 246 7.05 -9.79 -1.93
C LEU A 246 6.91 -11.05 -1.06
N ASP A 247 6.51 -10.83 0.21
CA ASP A 247 6.14 -11.88 1.16
C ASP A 247 4.62 -12.11 1.15
N VAL A 248 4.14 -12.72 0.06
CA VAL A 248 2.78 -13.26 0.03
C VAL A 248 2.91 -14.75 0.34
N SER A 249 2.51 -15.17 1.53
CA SER A 249 2.35 -16.59 1.84
C SER A 249 1.09 -17.11 1.15
N ASP A 250 1.24 -18.14 0.32
CA ASP A 250 0.12 -19.00 -0.08
C ASP A 250 -0.33 -19.84 1.13
N GLU A 251 -0.87 -19.18 2.16
CA GLU A 251 -1.77 -19.85 3.10
C GLU A 251 -3.10 -20.02 2.35
N CYS A 252 -3.17 -21.09 1.56
CA CYS A 252 -4.37 -21.48 0.82
C CYS A 252 -5.57 -21.50 1.77
N ALA A 253 -6.52 -20.59 1.54
CA ALA A 253 -7.90 -20.69 2.03
C ALA A 253 -8.65 -21.82 1.33
#